data_AF-A0A6T0S0G5-F1
#
_entry.id   AF-A0A6T0S0G5-F1
#
_cell.length_a   1.000
_cell.length_b   1.000
_cell.length_c   1.000
_cell.angle_alpha   90.00
_cell.angle_beta   90.00
_cell.angle_gamma   90.00
#
_symmetry.space_group_name_H-M   'P 1'
#
loop_
_entity.id
_entity.type
_entity.pdbx_description
1 polymer ?
#
loop_
_entity_poly.entity_id
_entity_poly.type
_entity_poly.pdbx_seq_one_letter_code
_entity_poly.pdbx_strand_id
1 'polypeptide(L)'
;FGSSGRGGHVCPLRPHWSRRASAADPPHDPPGNYLSMFCFLLQGLPSYGAPTSMMAYMMADLYRKGGTCLDYPRGGSGAIAAALARGVTKRPGGRLLLRAHVEEILVEGGRARGVRLRDGTVVRARDVVSSADVRVTQALVPAGACPELHEHLRERWRPFRPLRSFVHLHAGLRADGLPRAHCPDFPAQWGVVDSWADLEAPRNMVLVSVPSLLDPACAPEGFHALHAYTPATEPWEDWEGLDRGGPEYARRKAEAADFLLAAVERQLPGARGRVVLERVGTPLTHERYLRRPRGAYGWRVEAGRDLPGHTTPLPGLHLCGDSTYPGIGVPAAAMGGHICANNLLSVAEHWAQLDRIPLWDCELEM
;
A
#
# COMPACT_ATOMS: atom_id res chain seq x y z
N PHE A 1 1.53 -41.59 -12.16
CA PHE A 1 2.22 -41.79 -10.87
C PHE A 1 2.20 -40.48 -10.09
N GLY A 2 1.40 -40.44 -9.02
CA GLY A 2 1.47 -39.51 -7.87
C GLY A 2 1.59 -38.00 -8.10
N SER A 3 0.48 -37.29 -8.31
CA SER A 3 0.39 -35.84 -8.04
C SER A 3 0.06 -35.62 -6.56
N SER A 4 1.07 -35.60 -5.70
CA SER A 4 0.92 -35.11 -4.32
C SER A 4 0.90 -33.58 -4.35
N GLY A 5 -0.20 -33.00 -3.85
CA GLY A 5 -0.44 -31.56 -3.81
C GLY A 5 0.68 -30.78 -3.13
N ARG A 6 1.10 -29.69 -3.77
CA ARG A 6 1.93 -28.65 -3.16
C ARG A 6 1.03 -27.44 -2.96
N GLY A 7 0.60 -27.26 -1.72
CA GLY A 7 -0.26 -26.15 -1.32
C GLY A 7 0.53 -24.84 -1.27
N GLY A 8 0.45 -24.05 -2.34
CA GLY A 8 0.25 -22.61 -2.16
C GLY A 8 -1.16 -22.43 -1.60
N HIS A 9 -1.34 -21.63 -0.55
CA HIS A 9 -2.67 -21.36 -0.01
C HIS A 9 -3.40 -20.42 -0.98
N VAL A 10 -4.13 -21.02 -1.92
CA VAL A 10 -4.96 -20.35 -2.91
C VAL A 10 -6.24 -19.87 -2.23
N CYS A 11 -6.43 -18.54 -2.11
CA CYS A 11 -7.71 -17.96 -1.73
C CYS A 11 -8.50 -17.64 -3.00
N PRO A 12 -9.64 -18.31 -3.29
CA PRO A 12 -10.51 -17.88 -4.36
C PRO A 12 -11.04 -16.48 -4.06
N LEU A 13 -10.97 -15.58 -5.03
CA LEU A 13 -11.46 -14.20 -4.96
C LEU A 13 -13.00 -14.17 -5.08
N ARG A 14 -13.67 -14.96 -4.25
CA ARG A 14 -15.03 -14.65 -3.84
C ARG A 14 -14.88 -14.04 -2.47
N PRO A 15 -14.79 -12.70 -2.36
CA PRO A 15 -14.86 -12.09 -1.05
C PRO A 15 -16.09 -12.64 -0.34
N HIS A 16 -15.82 -13.27 0.81
CA HIS A 16 -16.85 -13.83 1.66
C HIS A 16 -17.43 -12.65 2.43
N TRP A 17 -18.44 -12.02 1.86
CA TRP A 17 -19.17 -10.96 2.53
C TRP A 17 -19.89 -11.53 3.73
N SER A 18 -19.92 -10.80 4.84
CA SER A 18 -20.71 -11.23 6.00
C SER A 18 -22.16 -11.40 5.56
N ARG A 19 -22.63 -12.65 5.45
CA ARG A 19 -24.02 -13.01 5.10
C ARG A 19 -25.05 -12.59 6.16
N ARG A 20 -24.66 -11.74 7.11
CA ARG A 20 -25.48 -11.23 8.21
C ARG A 20 -25.66 -9.72 8.09
N ALA A 21 -26.08 -9.26 6.92
CA ALA A 21 -26.88 -8.05 6.83
C ALA A 21 -28.35 -8.45 7.07
N SER A 22 -29.13 -7.56 7.68
CA SER A 22 -30.50 -7.81 8.15
C SER A 22 -31.43 -8.45 7.10
N ALA A 23 -32.54 -9.05 7.54
CA ALA A 23 -33.54 -9.74 6.73
C ALA A 23 -34.28 -8.89 5.65
N ALA A 24 -33.70 -7.77 5.23
CA ALA A 24 -34.27 -6.81 4.29
C ALA A 24 -33.48 -6.60 2.98
N ASP A 25 -32.32 -7.26 2.77
CA ASP A 25 -31.58 -7.10 1.51
C ASP A 25 -32.00 -8.15 0.45
N PRO A 26 -32.23 -7.71 -0.81
CA PRO A 26 -32.63 -8.60 -1.90
C PRO A 26 -31.51 -9.60 -2.25
N PRO A 27 -31.87 -10.77 -2.81
CA PRO A 27 -30.89 -11.75 -3.23
C PRO A 27 -30.12 -11.19 -4.44
N HIS A 28 -28.80 -11.10 -4.30
CA HIS A 28 -27.82 -10.56 -5.25
C HIS A 28 -27.59 -9.05 -5.17
N ASP A 29 -26.42 -8.66 -4.62
CA ASP A 29 -25.82 -7.35 -4.91
C ASP A 29 -25.78 -7.14 -6.43
N PRO A 30 -26.26 -6.00 -6.96
CA PRO A 30 -26.16 -5.72 -8.39
C PRO A 30 -24.68 -5.77 -8.82
N PRO A 31 -24.35 -6.32 -10.01
CA PRO A 31 -22.96 -6.45 -10.48
C PRO A 31 -22.12 -5.17 -10.42
N GLY A 32 -22.78 -4.00 -10.51
CA GLY A 32 -22.16 -2.69 -10.38
C GLY A 32 -21.60 -2.39 -8.99
N ASN A 33 -22.17 -2.95 -7.92
CA ASN A 33 -21.69 -2.77 -6.54
C ASN A 33 -20.35 -3.48 -6.34
N TYR A 34 -20.27 -4.76 -6.73
CA TYR A 34 -19.04 -5.54 -6.66
C TYR A 34 -17.91 -4.88 -7.45
N LEU A 35 -18.17 -4.50 -8.70
CA LEU A 35 -17.15 -3.85 -9.54
C LEU A 35 -16.70 -2.51 -8.94
N SER A 36 -17.64 -1.68 -8.48
CA SER A 36 -17.32 -0.37 -7.91
C SER A 36 -16.48 -0.49 -6.64
N MET A 37 -16.81 -1.44 -5.77
CA MET A 37 -16.05 -1.70 -4.56
C MET A 37 -14.69 -2.33 -4.86
N PHE A 38 -14.59 -3.23 -5.84
CA PHE A 38 -13.31 -3.80 -6.25
C PHE A 38 -12.37 -2.72 -6.82
N CYS A 39 -12.89 -1.82 -7.67
CA CYS A 39 -12.14 -0.63 -8.09
C CYS A 39 -11.72 0.21 -6.87
N PHE A 40 -12.66 0.47 -5.95
CA PHE A 40 -12.40 1.33 -4.80
C PHE A 40 -11.31 0.77 -3.88
N LEU A 41 -11.30 -0.54 -3.64
CA LEU A 41 -10.26 -1.22 -2.84
C LEU A 41 -8.85 -1.10 -3.45
N LEU A 42 -8.75 -1.13 -4.78
CA LEU A 42 -7.45 -1.12 -5.46
C LEU A 42 -6.85 0.27 -5.56
N GLN A 43 -7.68 1.29 -5.73
CA GLN A 43 -7.22 2.61 -6.18
C GLN A 43 -7.96 3.80 -5.54
N GLY A 44 -8.82 3.56 -4.54
CA GLY A 44 -9.55 4.61 -3.84
C GLY A 44 -10.57 5.35 -4.69
N LEU A 45 -11.01 4.75 -5.80
CA LEU A 45 -12.03 5.29 -6.70
C LEU A 45 -13.03 4.20 -7.11
N PRO A 46 -14.34 4.47 -7.08
CA PRO A 46 -15.35 3.56 -7.61
C PRO A 46 -15.27 3.44 -9.14
N SER A 47 -16.07 2.53 -9.70
CA SER A 47 -15.98 2.12 -11.11
C SER A 47 -16.06 3.26 -12.13
N TYR A 48 -16.83 4.31 -11.85
CA TYR A 48 -16.97 5.47 -12.74
C TYR A 48 -15.73 6.39 -12.78
N GLY A 49 -14.88 6.34 -11.75
CA GLY A 49 -13.63 7.09 -11.70
C GLY A 49 -12.41 6.27 -12.10
N ALA A 50 -12.56 4.96 -12.27
CA ALA A 50 -11.44 4.04 -12.38
C ALA A 50 -10.86 3.91 -13.80
N PRO A 51 -9.52 3.80 -13.96
CA PRO A 51 -8.92 3.45 -15.25
C PRO A 51 -9.44 2.11 -15.79
N THR A 52 -10.35 2.20 -16.76
CA THR A 52 -11.09 1.04 -17.30
C THR A 52 -10.18 -0.05 -17.85
N SER A 53 -9.07 0.31 -18.51
CA SER A 53 -8.13 -0.65 -19.11
C SER A 53 -7.47 -1.55 -18.06
N MET A 54 -7.01 -0.98 -16.95
CA MET A 54 -6.44 -1.72 -15.82
C MET A 54 -7.46 -2.68 -15.24
N MET A 55 -8.68 -2.18 -14.97
CA MET A 55 -9.75 -3.00 -14.39
C MET A 55 -10.21 -4.11 -15.32
N ALA A 56 -10.30 -3.85 -16.62
CA ALA A 56 -10.68 -4.86 -17.62
C ALA A 56 -9.66 -5.99 -17.68
N TYR A 57 -8.35 -5.67 -17.70
CA TYR A 57 -7.29 -6.68 -17.70
C TYR A 57 -7.31 -7.52 -16.41
N MET A 58 -7.36 -6.87 -15.24
CA MET A 58 -7.43 -7.56 -13.95
C MET A 58 -8.65 -8.47 -13.85
N MET A 59 -9.81 -8.00 -14.31
CA MET A 59 -11.05 -8.79 -14.24
C MET A 59 -11.04 -9.97 -15.22
N ALA A 60 -10.49 -9.76 -16.42
CA ALA A 60 -10.29 -10.84 -17.39
C ALA A 60 -9.36 -11.93 -16.84
N ASP A 61 -8.24 -11.54 -16.23
CA ASP A 61 -7.32 -12.48 -15.59
C ASP A 61 -7.97 -13.19 -14.42
N LEU A 62 -8.68 -12.47 -13.56
CA LEU A 62 -9.34 -13.04 -12.39
C LEU A 62 -10.34 -14.15 -12.75
N TYR A 63 -11.09 -13.96 -13.83
CA TYR A 63 -12.07 -14.94 -14.31
C TYR A 63 -11.54 -15.88 -15.39
N ARG A 64 -10.24 -15.85 -15.69
CA ARG A 64 -9.61 -16.73 -16.68
C ARG A 64 -9.73 -18.19 -16.23
N LYS A 65 -10.28 -19.03 -17.12
CA LYS A 65 -10.34 -20.48 -16.91
C LYS A 65 -8.93 -21.03 -16.73
N GLY A 66 -8.71 -21.85 -15.71
CA GLY A 66 -7.38 -22.34 -15.33
C GLY A 66 -6.80 -21.70 -14.06
N GLY A 67 -7.53 -20.74 -13.47
CA GLY A 67 -7.31 -20.32 -12.07
C GLY A 67 -6.23 -19.27 -11.90
N THR A 68 -6.58 -17.99 -12.09
CA THR A 68 -5.82 -16.91 -11.45
C THR A 68 -6.26 -16.82 -10.00
N CYS A 69 -5.31 -16.65 -9.08
CA CYS A 69 -5.60 -16.50 -7.66
C CYS A 69 -4.83 -15.33 -7.06
N LEU A 70 -5.26 -14.87 -5.88
CA LEU A 70 -4.47 -13.94 -5.10
C LEU A 70 -3.47 -14.73 -4.26
N ASP A 71 -2.20 -14.52 -4.54
CA ASP A 71 -1.12 -15.06 -3.74
C ASP A 71 -0.90 -14.25 -2.47
N TYR A 72 -0.54 -14.94 -1.40
CA TYR A 72 -0.08 -14.34 -0.16
C TYR A 72 1.41 -14.63 0.05
N PRO A 73 2.26 -13.61 0.27
CA PRO A 73 3.68 -13.84 0.50
C PRO A 73 3.88 -14.58 1.84
N ARG A 74 4.64 -15.68 1.82
CA ARG A 74 5.08 -16.36 3.05
C ARG A 74 5.86 -15.38 3.93
N GLY A 75 5.52 -15.30 5.21
CA GLY A 75 6.02 -14.30 6.16
C GLY A 75 5.33 -12.93 6.06
N GLY A 76 4.28 -12.81 5.24
CA GLY A 76 3.52 -11.59 5.03
C GLY A 76 4.26 -10.52 4.23
N SER A 77 3.69 -9.30 4.19
CA SER A 77 4.23 -8.19 3.39
C SER A 77 5.65 -7.78 3.77
N GLY A 78 6.06 -8.00 5.02
CA GLY A 78 7.44 -7.77 5.49
C GLY A 78 8.48 -8.60 4.73
N ALA A 79 8.11 -9.79 4.24
CA ALA A 79 9.00 -10.65 3.47
C ALA A 79 9.37 -10.02 2.11
N ILE A 80 8.47 -9.27 1.49
CA ILE A 80 8.73 -8.54 0.23
C ILE A 80 9.80 -7.46 0.48
N ALA A 81 9.62 -6.64 1.51
CA ALA A 81 10.59 -5.61 1.88
C ALA A 81 11.96 -6.22 2.23
N ALA A 82 11.98 -7.32 2.98
CA ALA A 82 13.20 -8.04 3.30
C ALA A 82 13.89 -8.61 2.05
N ALA A 83 13.14 -9.14 1.09
CA ALA A 83 13.67 -9.64 -0.17
C ALA A 83 14.32 -8.53 -1.01
N LEU A 84 13.68 -7.37 -1.11
CA LEU A 84 14.24 -6.19 -1.78
C LEU A 84 15.53 -5.71 -1.08
N ALA A 85 15.52 -5.64 0.25
CA ALA A 85 16.70 -5.27 1.03
C ALA A 85 17.88 -6.24 0.81
N ARG A 86 17.61 -7.56 0.78
CA ARG A 86 18.62 -8.57 0.43
C ARG A 86 19.11 -8.38 -1.01
N GLY A 87 18.21 -8.10 -1.95
CA GLY A 87 18.55 -7.84 -3.35
C GLY A 87 19.54 -6.68 -3.53
N VAL A 88 19.38 -5.61 -2.74
CA VAL A 88 20.32 -4.47 -2.72
C VAL A 88 21.64 -4.86 -2.05
N THR A 89 21.59 -5.45 -0.85
CA THR A 89 22.79 -5.68 -0.02
C THR A 89 23.65 -6.85 -0.48
N LYS A 90 23.11 -7.80 -1.28
CA LYS A 90 23.90 -8.88 -1.87
C LYS A 90 24.83 -8.42 -2.99
N ARG A 91 24.64 -7.21 -3.52
CA ARG A 91 25.48 -6.65 -4.59
C ARG A 91 26.72 -5.98 -3.99
N PRO A 92 27.92 -6.17 -4.55
CA PRO A 92 29.12 -5.44 -4.10
C PRO A 92 28.87 -3.93 -4.08
N GLY A 93 29.11 -3.29 -2.93
CA GLY A 93 28.87 -1.85 -2.73
C GLY A 93 27.43 -1.44 -2.43
N GLY A 94 26.46 -2.36 -2.50
CA GLY A 94 25.06 -2.12 -2.13
C GLY A 94 24.89 -1.96 -0.63
N ARG A 95 24.30 -0.85 -0.19
CA ARG A 95 24.13 -0.52 1.23
C ARG A 95 22.69 -0.11 1.53
N LEU A 96 22.18 -0.56 2.68
CA LEU A 96 20.92 -0.10 3.25
C LEU A 96 21.22 0.65 4.55
N LEU A 97 20.95 1.95 4.57
CA LEU A 97 21.13 2.78 5.75
C LEU A 97 19.77 3.00 6.43
N LEU A 98 19.61 2.42 7.62
CA LEU A 98 18.43 2.63 8.46
C LEU A 98 18.68 3.77 9.44
N ARG A 99 17.60 4.41 9.92
CA ARG A 99 17.68 5.59 10.80
C ARG A 99 18.48 6.76 10.19
N ALA A 100 18.68 6.74 8.88
CA ALA A 100 19.38 7.75 8.10
C ALA A 100 18.37 8.73 7.49
N HIS A 101 17.81 9.61 8.32
CA HIS A 101 16.81 10.57 7.84
C HIS A 101 17.46 11.62 6.92
N VAL A 102 17.05 11.67 5.66
CA VAL A 102 17.44 12.74 4.72
C VAL A 102 16.73 14.04 5.11
N GLU A 103 17.52 15.07 5.40
CA GLU A 103 17.07 16.42 5.74
C GLU A 103 17.09 17.34 4.51
N GLU A 104 18.02 17.12 3.57
CA GLU A 104 18.19 17.98 2.39
C GLU A 104 18.76 17.22 1.19
N ILE A 105 18.32 17.57 -0.02
CA ILE A 105 18.96 17.20 -1.28
C ILE A 105 19.95 18.30 -1.67
N LEU A 106 21.22 17.91 -1.82
CA LEU A 106 22.31 18.83 -2.12
C LEU A 106 22.31 19.20 -3.60
N VAL A 107 22.28 20.50 -3.90
CA VAL A 107 22.34 21.04 -5.27
C VAL A 107 23.63 21.82 -5.45
N GLU A 108 24.47 21.40 -6.40
CA GLU A 108 25.74 22.04 -6.71
C GLU A 108 25.90 22.14 -8.23
N GLY A 109 26.22 23.34 -8.73
CA GLY A 109 26.35 23.59 -10.18
C GLY A 109 25.06 23.28 -10.95
N GLY A 110 23.89 23.55 -10.35
CA GLY A 110 22.58 23.31 -10.97
C GLY A 110 22.20 21.82 -11.10
N ARG A 111 22.82 20.92 -10.33
CA ARG A 111 22.54 19.47 -10.35
C ARG A 111 22.44 18.91 -8.94
N ALA A 112 21.56 17.94 -8.72
CA ALA A 112 21.55 17.15 -7.50
C ALA A 112 22.85 16.32 -7.39
N ARG A 113 23.55 16.42 -6.26
CA ARG A 113 24.86 15.79 -6.00
C ARG A 113 24.91 14.88 -4.78
N GLY A 114 23.75 14.59 -4.20
CA GLY A 114 23.63 13.75 -3.02
C GLY A 114 22.62 14.30 -2.03
N VAL A 115 22.74 13.84 -0.79
CA VAL A 115 21.84 14.20 0.30
C VAL A 115 22.61 14.48 1.58
N ARG A 116 22.04 15.35 2.42
CA ARG A 116 22.46 15.56 3.81
C ARG A 116 21.46 14.87 4.73
N LEU A 117 21.97 14.10 5.68
CA LEU A 117 21.19 13.47 6.72
C LEU A 117 21.01 14.44 7.91
N ARG A 118 19.99 14.19 8.75
CA ARG A 118 19.68 15.03 9.91
C ARG A 118 20.82 15.12 10.93
N ASP A 119 21.68 14.11 11.01
CA ASP A 119 22.88 14.12 11.86
C ASP A 119 24.06 14.93 11.27
N GLY A 120 23.86 15.55 10.10
CA GLY A 120 24.87 16.32 9.38
C GLY A 120 25.70 15.50 8.38
N THR A 121 25.58 14.17 8.37
CA THR A 121 26.30 13.30 7.44
C THR A 121 25.93 13.63 5.99
N VAL A 122 26.94 13.73 5.12
CA VAL A 122 26.74 13.96 3.68
C VAL A 122 27.00 12.68 2.91
N VAL A 123 26.01 12.26 2.10
CA VAL A 123 26.13 11.14 1.16
C VAL A 123 26.15 11.71 -0.26
N ARG A 124 27.33 11.67 -0.90
CA ARG A 124 27.50 12.13 -2.29
C ARG A 124 27.03 11.07 -3.28
N ALA A 125 26.36 11.51 -4.36
CA ALA A 125 25.86 10.63 -5.40
C ALA A 125 25.90 11.33 -6.78
N ARG A 126 25.98 10.53 -7.85
CA ARG A 126 25.83 11.04 -9.23
C ARG A 126 24.38 11.39 -9.54
N ASP A 127 23.47 10.54 -9.06
CA ASP A 127 22.02 10.65 -9.21
C ASP A 127 21.35 10.37 -7.87
N VAL A 128 20.24 11.07 -7.61
CA VAL A 128 19.37 10.94 -6.44
C VAL A 128 18.01 10.51 -6.95
N VAL A 129 17.54 9.34 -6.51
CA VAL A 129 16.19 8.85 -6.79
C VAL A 129 15.37 8.99 -5.51
N SER A 130 14.34 9.83 -5.54
CA SER A 130 13.43 10.01 -4.41
C SER A 130 12.18 9.17 -4.57
N SER A 131 11.97 8.22 -3.64
CA SER A 131 10.72 7.48 -3.49
C SER A 131 9.75 8.11 -2.48
N ALA A 132 10.07 9.31 -1.96
CA ALA A 132 9.19 10.03 -1.07
C ALA A 132 8.06 10.69 -1.86
N ASP A 133 6.93 10.99 -1.18
CA ASP A 133 5.85 11.78 -1.79
C ASP A 133 6.43 13.05 -2.44
N VAL A 134 5.96 13.38 -3.64
CA VAL A 134 6.48 14.51 -4.42
C VAL A 134 6.54 15.82 -3.63
N ARG A 135 5.59 16.06 -2.72
CA ARG A 135 5.55 17.27 -1.86
C ARG A 135 6.68 17.26 -0.84
N VAL A 136 7.05 16.08 -0.33
CA VAL A 136 8.21 15.89 0.55
C VAL A 136 9.49 16.07 -0.24
N THR A 137 9.59 15.46 -1.42
CA THR A 137 10.76 15.63 -2.29
C THR A 137 11.00 17.09 -2.64
N GLN A 138 9.94 17.83 -2.98
CA GLN A 138 10.01 19.28 -3.21
C GLN A 138 10.56 20.01 -1.99
N ALA A 139 10.08 19.70 -0.78
CA ALA A 139 10.53 20.34 0.46
C ALA A 139 11.97 20.00 0.85
N LEU A 140 12.51 18.86 0.39
CA LEU A 140 13.91 18.49 0.62
C LEU A 140 14.88 19.27 -0.27
N VAL A 141 14.43 19.93 -1.33
CA VAL A 141 15.28 20.78 -2.17
C VAL A 141 15.23 22.22 -1.63
N PRO A 142 16.37 22.85 -1.29
CA PRO A 142 16.36 24.20 -0.73
C PRO A 142 15.62 25.22 -1.60
N ALA A 143 14.81 26.07 -0.96
CA ALA A 143 14.09 27.16 -1.62
C ALA A 143 15.08 28.14 -2.26
N GLY A 144 15.18 28.12 -3.59
CA GLY A 144 16.11 28.93 -4.38
C GLY A 144 17.23 28.14 -5.06
N ALA A 145 17.48 26.88 -4.67
CA ALA A 145 18.48 26.05 -5.34
C ALA A 145 18.07 25.65 -6.78
N CYS A 146 16.76 25.50 -7.01
CA CYS A 146 16.16 25.31 -8.34
C CYS A 146 14.67 25.72 -8.30
N PRO A 147 14.34 26.99 -8.58
CA PRO A 147 12.96 27.47 -8.67
C PRO A 147 12.13 26.71 -9.71
N GLU A 148 12.75 26.33 -10.84
CA GLU A 148 12.10 25.61 -11.95
C GLU A 148 11.58 24.25 -11.50
N LEU A 149 12.30 23.56 -10.60
CA LEU A 149 11.82 22.32 -9.99
C LEU A 149 10.55 22.54 -9.18
N HIS A 150 10.54 23.58 -8.33
CA HIS A 150 9.39 23.88 -7.47
C HIS A 150 8.16 24.25 -8.28
N GLU A 151 8.35 25.02 -9.34
CA GLU A 151 7.28 25.35 -10.29
C GLU A 151 6.82 24.08 -11.02
N HIS A 152 7.74 23.30 -11.59
CA HIS A 152 7.41 22.07 -12.29
C HIS A 152 6.60 21.09 -11.45
N LEU A 153 7.04 20.76 -10.23
CA LEU A 153 6.33 19.83 -9.35
C LEU A 153 4.95 20.36 -8.97
N ARG A 154 4.84 21.65 -8.65
CA ARG A 154 3.55 22.30 -8.35
C ARG A 154 2.59 22.23 -9.52
N GLU A 155 3.04 22.63 -10.70
CA GLU A 155 2.22 22.72 -11.91
C GLU A 155 1.77 21.35 -12.41
N ARG A 156 2.68 20.37 -12.43
CA ARG A 156 2.40 19.01 -12.91
C ARG A 156 1.49 18.23 -11.95
N TRP A 157 1.56 18.48 -10.64
CA TRP A 157 0.68 17.85 -9.66
C TRP A 157 -0.58 18.65 -9.29
N ARG A 158 -0.69 19.93 -9.69
CA ARG A 158 -1.89 20.77 -9.46
C ARG A 158 -3.21 20.11 -9.86
N PRO A 159 -3.32 19.35 -10.98
CA PRO A 159 -4.58 18.72 -11.35
C PRO A 159 -4.99 17.56 -10.45
N PHE A 160 -4.07 17.00 -9.68
CA PHE A 160 -4.32 15.82 -8.85
C PHE A 160 -4.68 16.25 -7.42
N ARG A 161 -5.44 15.40 -6.76
CA ARG A 161 -5.78 15.55 -5.34
C ARG A 161 -5.27 14.34 -4.58
N PRO A 162 -4.79 14.50 -3.34
CA PRO A 162 -4.57 13.35 -2.49
C PRO A 162 -5.91 12.66 -2.20
N LEU A 163 -5.92 11.34 -2.14
CA LEU A 163 -6.99 10.57 -1.53
C LEU A 163 -7.06 10.89 -0.02
N ARG A 164 -8.21 10.64 0.60
CA ARG A 164 -8.33 10.76 2.06
C ARG A 164 -7.38 9.77 2.77
N SER A 165 -7.25 9.93 4.07
CA SER A 165 -6.42 9.03 4.87
C SER A 165 -7.17 7.72 5.17
N PHE A 166 -6.66 6.97 6.12
CA PHE A 166 -7.13 5.65 6.52
C PHE A 166 -6.83 5.44 8.01
N VAL A 167 -7.53 4.49 8.63
CA VAL A 167 -7.19 3.95 9.95
C VAL A 167 -6.94 2.46 9.86
N HIS A 168 -6.02 1.96 10.67
CA HIS A 168 -5.68 0.55 10.78
C HIS A 168 -5.96 0.05 12.20
N LEU A 169 -6.48 -1.16 12.31
CA LEU A 169 -6.53 -1.97 13.52
C LEU A 169 -5.69 -3.22 13.26
N HIS A 170 -4.58 -3.36 13.99
CA HIS A 170 -3.83 -4.60 14.09
C HIS A 170 -4.16 -5.26 15.43
N ALA A 171 -4.70 -6.47 15.40
CA ALA A 171 -5.11 -7.20 16.58
C ALA A 171 -4.54 -8.61 16.64
N GLY A 172 -4.22 -9.07 17.84
CA GLY A 172 -4.00 -10.49 18.13
C GLY A 172 -5.26 -11.07 18.75
N LEU A 173 -5.79 -12.16 18.20
CA LEU A 173 -7.01 -12.82 18.67
C LEU A 173 -6.70 -14.20 19.24
N ARG A 174 -7.30 -14.57 20.38
CA ARG A 174 -7.33 -15.98 20.81
C ARG A 174 -8.12 -16.81 19.80
N ALA A 175 -7.53 -17.92 19.36
CA ALA A 175 -8.07 -18.76 18.29
C ALA A 175 -8.81 -20.01 18.81
N ASP A 176 -9.11 -20.09 20.10
CA ASP A 176 -9.91 -21.17 20.69
C ASP A 176 -11.29 -21.24 20.05
N GLY A 177 -11.61 -22.39 19.45
CA GLY A 177 -12.86 -22.61 18.74
C GLY A 177 -12.98 -21.90 17.38
N LEU A 178 -11.89 -21.32 16.85
CA LEU A 178 -11.85 -20.76 15.49
C LEU A 178 -11.13 -21.71 14.51
N PRO A 179 -11.52 -21.73 13.22
CA PRO A 179 -10.78 -22.47 12.20
C PRO A 179 -9.31 -22.03 12.12
N ARG A 180 -8.39 -22.98 11.92
CA ARG A 180 -6.94 -22.73 11.86
C ARG A 180 -6.41 -22.41 10.46
N ALA A 181 -7.22 -22.64 9.45
CA ALA A 181 -6.89 -22.39 8.05
C ALA A 181 -8.09 -21.73 7.37
N HIS A 182 -7.83 -21.05 6.26
CA HIS A 182 -8.86 -20.44 5.44
C HIS A 182 -9.95 -21.45 5.08
N CYS A 183 -11.20 -21.09 5.35
CA CYS A 183 -12.36 -21.85 4.91
C CYS A 183 -13.53 -20.92 4.55
N PRO A 184 -14.58 -21.43 3.87
CA PRO A 184 -15.73 -20.62 3.50
C PRO A 184 -16.46 -19.92 4.66
N ASP A 185 -16.44 -20.51 5.85
CA ASP A 185 -17.11 -19.98 7.05
C ASP A 185 -16.24 -18.97 7.82
N PHE A 186 -14.91 -19.11 7.71
CA PHE A 186 -13.94 -18.16 8.27
C PHE A 186 -12.89 -17.81 7.21
N PRO A 187 -13.24 -16.87 6.32
CA PRO A 187 -12.37 -16.48 5.22
C PRO A 187 -11.13 -15.75 5.74
N ALA A 188 -10.01 -15.87 5.03
CA ALA A 188 -8.79 -15.13 5.37
C ALA A 188 -8.95 -13.63 5.12
N GLN A 189 -9.87 -13.24 4.23
CA GLN A 189 -10.15 -11.85 3.91
C GLN A 189 -11.63 -11.67 3.63
N TRP A 190 -12.18 -10.57 4.13
CA TRP A 190 -13.53 -10.11 3.79
C TRP A 190 -13.59 -8.61 3.89
N GLY A 191 -14.56 -8.00 3.22
CA GLY A 191 -14.87 -6.59 3.46
C GLY A 191 -16.26 -6.43 4.07
N VAL A 192 -16.50 -5.22 4.55
CA VAL A 192 -17.74 -4.76 5.14
C VAL A 192 -18.04 -3.41 4.52
N VAL A 193 -19.23 -3.26 3.94
CA VAL A 193 -19.73 -2.01 3.38
C VAL A 193 -20.99 -1.65 4.15
N ASP A 194 -21.06 -0.43 4.69
CA ASP A 194 -22.23 0.05 5.44
C ASP A 194 -23.34 0.56 4.51
N SER A 195 -22.96 1.27 3.46
CA SER A 195 -23.87 1.81 2.46
C SER A 195 -23.28 1.73 1.05
N TRP A 196 -24.07 1.27 0.11
CA TRP A 196 -23.71 1.28 -1.31
C TRP A 196 -23.97 2.64 -1.99
N ALA A 197 -24.58 3.61 -1.30
CA ALA A 197 -24.92 4.90 -1.87
C ALA A 197 -23.69 5.77 -2.17
N ASP A 198 -22.67 5.70 -1.32
CA ASP A 198 -21.41 6.44 -1.49
C ASP A 198 -20.25 5.63 -0.88
N LEU A 199 -19.47 4.96 -1.74
CA LEU A 199 -18.29 4.20 -1.31
C LEU A 199 -17.18 5.11 -0.75
N GLU A 200 -17.15 6.38 -1.11
CA GLU A 200 -16.16 7.37 -0.66
C GLU A 200 -16.57 8.01 0.69
N ALA A 201 -17.75 7.68 1.23
CA ALA A 201 -18.23 8.20 2.49
C ALA A 201 -17.30 7.82 3.68
N PRO A 202 -17.11 8.73 4.66
CA PRO A 202 -16.23 8.47 5.80
C PRO A 202 -16.57 7.16 6.50
N ARG A 203 -15.54 6.32 6.69
CA ARG A 203 -15.67 5.02 7.37
C ARG A 203 -16.81 4.14 6.83
N ASN A 204 -17.12 4.22 5.54
CA ASN A 204 -18.21 3.41 4.97
C ASN A 204 -17.77 1.97 4.68
N MET A 205 -16.48 1.74 4.43
CA MET A 205 -15.95 0.44 4.06
C MET A 205 -14.77 0.05 4.95
N VAL A 206 -14.74 -1.23 5.32
CA VAL A 206 -13.63 -1.86 6.05
C VAL A 206 -13.19 -3.11 5.30
N LEU A 207 -11.89 -3.24 5.05
CA LEU A 207 -11.30 -4.51 4.63
C LEU A 207 -10.64 -5.18 5.84
N VAL A 208 -10.97 -6.45 6.05
CA VAL A 208 -10.41 -7.29 7.11
C VAL A 208 -9.60 -8.42 6.52
N SER A 209 -8.45 -8.70 7.14
CA SER A 209 -7.52 -9.77 6.79
C SER A 209 -7.08 -10.50 8.05
N VAL A 210 -7.13 -11.82 8.03
CA VAL A 210 -6.63 -12.73 9.07
C VAL A 210 -5.51 -13.57 8.44
N PRO A 211 -4.32 -12.99 8.21
CA PRO A 211 -3.26 -13.63 7.43
C PRO A 211 -2.79 -14.96 7.99
N SER A 212 -2.91 -15.17 9.30
CA SER A 212 -2.58 -16.45 9.94
C SER A 212 -3.41 -17.65 9.47
N LEU A 213 -4.52 -17.42 8.76
CA LEU A 213 -5.30 -18.48 8.10
C LEU A 213 -4.68 -18.94 6.76
N LEU A 214 -3.80 -18.12 6.18
CA LEU A 214 -3.05 -18.42 4.95
C LEU A 214 -1.60 -18.81 5.26
N ASP A 215 -1.00 -18.21 6.29
CA ASP A 215 0.34 -18.52 6.75
C ASP A 215 0.39 -18.54 8.28
N PRO A 216 0.44 -19.73 8.91
CA PRO A 216 0.52 -19.87 10.36
C PRO A 216 1.70 -19.11 11.00
N ALA A 217 2.79 -18.84 10.28
CA ALA A 217 3.92 -18.09 10.79
C ALA A 217 3.60 -16.62 11.11
N CYS A 218 2.47 -16.09 10.63
CA CYS A 218 2.04 -14.72 10.93
C CYS A 218 1.50 -14.52 12.36
N ALA A 219 1.28 -15.59 13.13
CA ALA A 219 0.84 -15.50 14.52
C ALA A 219 1.44 -16.62 15.40
N PRO A 220 1.65 -16.40 16.70
CA PRO A 220 2.01 -17.48 17.61
C PRO A 220 0.92 -18.56 17.67
N GLU A 221 1.32 -19.79 18.03
CA GLU A 221 0.38 -20.88 18.24
C GLU A 221 -0.72 -20.48 19.24
N GLY A 222 -1.97 -20.88 18.95
CA GLY A 222 -3.11 -20.52 19.78
C GLY A 222 -3.74 -19.15 19.44
N PHE A 223 -3.13 -18.37 18.55
CA PHE A 223 -3.61 -17.04 18.18
C PHE A 223 -3.81 -16.87 16.67
N HIS A 224 -4.58 -15.85 16.31
CA HIS A 224 -4.65 -15.30 14.96
C HIS A 224 -4.18 -13.85 14.95
N ALA A 225 -3.48 -13.46 13.88
CA ALA A 225 -3.22 -12.06 13.58
C ALA A 225 -4.37 -11.54 12.73
N LEU A 226 -4.91 -10.38 13.09
CA LEU A 226 -5.96 -9.68 12.37
C LEU A 226 -5.50 -8.28 12.00
N HIS A 227 -5.84 -7.86 10.78
CA HIS A 227 -5.69 -6.51 10.29
C HIS A 227 -7.02 -6.05 9.70
N ALA A 228 -7.56 -4.93 10.18
CA ALA A 228 -8.73 -4.28 9.60
C ALA A 228 -8.41 -2.82 9.27
N TYR A 229 -8.92 -2.29 8.17
CA TYR A 229 -8.67 -0.89 7.82
C TYR A 229 -9.74 -0.26 6.94
N THR A 230 -9.84 1.07 6.99
CA THR A 230 -10.67 1.87 6.09
C THR A 230 -9.87 2.30 4.85
N PRO A 231 -10.24 1.93 3.63
CA PRO A 231 -9.47 2.30 2.45
C PRO A 231 -9.84 3.71 1.99
N ALA A 232 -8.93 4.67 2.15
CA ALA A 232 -9.03 6.03 1.59
C ALA A 232 -10.33 6.79 1.94
N THR A 233 -10.96 6.50 3.09
CA THR A 233 -12.20 7.17 3.53
C THR A 233 -12.04 7.93 4.86
N GLU A 234 -10.91 7.85 5.56
CA GLU A 234 -10.76 8.55 6.84
C GLU A 234 -10.48 10.05 6.61
N PRO A 235 -11.32 10.97 7.13
CA PRO A 235 -11.08 12.40 7.04
C PRO A 235 -9.80 12.80 7.77
N TRP A 236 -8.95 13.64 7.17
CA TRP A 236 -7.75 14.14 7.84
C TRP A 236 -8.09 15.17 8.91
N GLU A 237 -9.14 15.95 8.65
CA GLU A 237 -9.65 17.06 9.44
C GLU A 237 -10.04 16.61 10.85
N ASP A 238 -10.40 15.32 11.01
CA ASP A 238 -10.69 14.72 12.31
C ASP A 238 -9.43 14.46 13.17
N TRP A 239 -8.25 14.63 12.60
CA TRP A 239 -6.97 14.33 13.28
C TRP A 239 -6.03 15.53 13.30
N GLU A 240 -6.28 16.53 12.46
CA GLU A 240 -5.45 17.71 12.32
C GLU A 240 -5.32 18.47 13.66
N GLY A 241 -4.08 18.84 14.00
CA GLY A 241 -3.78 19.61 15.21
C GLY A 241 -3.87 18.83 16.53
N LEU A 242 -4.25 17.56 16.52
CA LEU A 242 -4.30 16.76 17.75
C LEU A 242 -2.90 16.41 18.25
N ASP A 243 -2.68 16.58 19.54
CA ASP A 243 -1.50 16.03 20.21
C ASP A 243 -1.61 14.51 20.31
N ARG A 244 -0.65 13.80 19.71
CA ARG A 244 -0.57 12.33 19.74
C ARG A 244 -0.39 11.73 21.14
N GLY A 245 0.09 12.52 22.10
CA GLY A 245 0.17 12.13 23.52
C GLY A 245 -1.09 12.52 24.32
N GLY A 246 -1.98 13.29 23.71
CA GLY A 246 -3.12 13.91 24.39
C GLY A 246 -4.34 12.99 24.52
N PRO A 247 -5.24 13.29 25.48
CA PRO A 247 -6.44 12.50 25.74
C PRO A 247 -7.44 12.51 24.58
N GLU A 248 -7.56 13.61 23.84
CA GLU A 248 -8.45 13.71 22.67
C GLU A 248 -8.02 12.77 21.55
N TYR A 249 -6.72 12.72 21.24
CA TYR A 249 -6.18 11.76 20.27
C TYR A 249 -6.42 10.32 20.72
N ALA A 250 -6.20 10.02 22.01
CA ALA A 250 -6.46 8.69 22.56
C ALA A 250 -7.94 8.30 22.42
N ARG A 251 -8.88 9.23 22.69
CA ARG A 251 -10.32 8.99 22.53
C ARG A 251 -10.69 8.71 21.07
N ARG A 252 -10.29 9.57 20.12
CA ARG A 252 -10.58 9.36 18.69
C ARG A 252 -9.97 8.08 18.14
N LYS A 253 -8.77 7.73 18.64
CA LYS A 253 -8.10 6.47 18.31
C LYS A 253 -8.88 5.25 18.81
N ALA A 254 -9.45 5.31 20.02
CA ALA A 254 -10.34 4.27 20.53
C ALA A 254 -11.64 4.18 19.72
N GLU A 255 -12.28 5.31 19.40
CA GLU A 255 -13.49 5.36 18.56
C GLU A 255 -13.24 4.73 17.16
N ALA A 256 -12.08 5.01 16.55
CA ALA A 256 -11.68 4.39 15.29
C ALA A 256 -11.45 2.87 15.41
N ALA A 257 -10.84 2.43 16.52
CA ALA A 257 -10.65 1.01 16.82
C ALA A 257 -11.98 0.29 17.00
N ASP A 258 -12.91 0.91 17.76
CA ASP A 258 -14.24 0.39 18.02
C ASP A 258 -15.05 0.24 16.74
N PHE A 259 -14.97 1.22 15.84
CA PHE A 259 -15.59 1.13 14.52
C PHE A 259 -15.05 -0.06 13.72
N LEU A 260 -13.72 -0.21 13.62
CA LEU A 260 -13.10 -1.31 12.88
C LEU A 260 -13.43 -2.67 13.50
N LEU A 261 -13.44 -2.77 14.82
CA LEU A 261 -13.75 -4.00 15.53
C LEU A 261 -15.23 -4.37 15.43
N ALA A 262 -16.13 -3.40 15.40
CA ALA A 262 -17.55 -3.64 15.12
C ALA A 262 -17.76 -4.22 13.70
N ALA A 263 -16.99 -3.78 12.71
CA ALA A 263 -17.01 -4.38 11.37
C ALA A 263 -16.49 -5.83 11.38
N VAL A 264 -15.43 -6.11 12.14
CA VAL A 264 -14.93 -7.49 12.35
C VAL A 264 -16.02 -8.38 12.96
N GLU A 265 -16.77 -7.88 13.95
CA GLU A 265 -17.80 -8.64 14.66
C GLU A 265 -18.99 -9.06 13.79
N ARG A 266 -19.20 -8.44 12.61
CA ARG A 266 -20.21 -8.89 11.64
C ARG A 266 -19.92 -10.28 11.07
N GLN A 267 -18.64 -10.62 10.91
CA GLN A 267 -18.21 -11.95 10.47
C GLN A 267 -17.77 -12.83 11.64
N LEU A 268 -17.21 -12.23 12.70
CA LEU A 268 -16.70 -12.93 13.88
C LEU A 268 -17.37 -12.41 15.16
N PRO A 269 -18.61 -12.84 15.48
CA PRO A 269 -19.28 -12.42 16.70
C PRO A 269 -18.45 -12.71 17.96
N GLY A 270 -18.34 -11.72 18.85
CA GLY A 270 -17.54 -11.82 20.07
C GLY A 270 -16.03 -11.65 19.84
N ALA A 271 -15.60 -11.12 18.69
CA ALA A 271 -14.18 -10.83 18.42
C ALA A 271 -13.55 -9.97 19.52
N ARG A 272 -14.28 -9.00 20.09
CA ARG A 272 -13.82 -8.16 21.21
C ARG A 272 -13.27 -8.96 22.38
N GLY A 273 -13.99 -9.99 22.82
CA GLY A 273 -13.59 -10.85 23.94
C GLY A 273 -12.39 -11.75 23.64
N ARG A 274 -11.91 -11.77 22.39
CA ARG A 274 -10.75 -12.56 21.95
C ARG A 274 -9.49 -11.70 21.78
N VAL A 275 -9.60 -10.37 21.78
CA VAL A 275 -8.46 -9.47 21.57
C VAL A 275 -7.49 -9.57 22.76
N VAL A 276 -6.25 -9.94 22.48
CA VAL A 276 -5.14 -9.97 23.46
C VAL A 276 -4.07 -8.91 23.19
N LEU A 277 -4.09 -8.35 21.99
CA LEU A 277 -3.20 -7.27 21.56
C LEU A 277 -3.98 -6.37 20.62
N GLU A 278 -3.86 -5.06 20.83
CA GLU A 278 -4.44 -4.07 19.94
C GLU A 278 -3.41 -2.98 19.61
N ARG A 279 -3.27 -2.65 18.32
CA ARG A 279 -2.47 -1.52 17.84
C ARG A 279 -3.21 -0.81 16.72
N VAL A 280 -3.45 0.49 16.91
CA VAL A 280 -4.19 1.29 15.94
C VAL A 280 -3.25 2.27 15.22
N GLY A 281 -3.31 2.27 13.90
CA GLY A 281 -2.68 3.25 13.02
C GLY A 281 -3.69 4.32 12.62
N THR A 282 -3.29 5.58 12.70
CA THR A 282 -4.15 6.75 12.43
C THR A 282 -3.51 7.64 11.37
N PRO A 283 -4.21 8.65 10.81
CA PRO A 283 -3.60 9.59 9.87
C PRO A 283 -2.30 10.25 10.39
N LEU A 284 -2.26 10.67 11.66
CA LEU A 284 -1.04 11.16 12.31
C LEU A 284 0.07 10.09 12.48
N THR A 285 -0.31 8.82 12.52
CA THR A 285 0.66 7.70 12.53
C THR A 285 1.29 7.55 11.15
N HIS A 286 0.48 7.60 10.09
CA HIS A 286 0.94 7.54 8.70
C HIS A 286 1.84 8.73 8.36
N GLU A 287 1.46 9.95 8.77
CA GLU A 287 2.28 11.13 8.58
C GLU A 287 3.66 11.00 9.26
N ARG A 288 3.72 10.47 10.48
CA ARG A 288 5.02 10.26 11.17
C ARG A 288 5.88 9.19 10.51
N TYR A 289 5.33 8.00 10.27
CA TYR A 289 6.12 6.84 9.86
C TYR A 289 6.40 6.80 8.36
N LEU A 290 5.43 7.23 7.54
CA LEU A 290 5.55 7.23 6.08
C LEU A 290 5.99 8.60 5.54
N ARG A 291 6.04 9.63 6.40
CA ARG A 291 6.31 11.03 6.01
C ARG A 291 5.37 11.53 4.94
N ARG A 292 4.15 10.98 4.89
CA ARG A 292 3.13 11.39 3.94
C ARG A 292 2.34 12.56 4.49
N PRO A 293 2.31 13.71 3.79
CA PRO A 293 1.48 14.83 4.22
C PRO A 293 0.02 14.38 4.42
N ARG A 294 -0.54 14.70 5.59
CA ARG A 294 -1.91 14.33 5.98
C ARG A 294 -2.18 12.82 6.10
N GLY A 295 -1.13 12.00 6.09
CA GLY A 295 -1.26 10.54 6.08
C GLY A 295 -2.09 10.00 4.91
N ALA A 296 -2.10 10.70 3.76
CA ALA A 296 -2.94 10.35 2.63
C ALA A 296 -2.67 8.92 2.10
N TYR A 297 -3.72 8.21 1.67
CA TYR A 297 -3.60 6.87 1.05
C TYR A 297 -2.75 6.91 -0.23
N GLY A 298 -2.75 8.05 -0.92
CA GLY A 298 -1.92 8.35 -2.08
C GLY A 298 -2.57 9.41 -2.93
N TRP A 299 -2.31 9.40 -4.24
CA TRP A 299 -2.87 10.36 -5.17
C TRP A 299 -4.08 9.78 -5.91
N ARG A 300 -5.14 10.59 -6.05
CA ARG A 300 -6.35 10.24 -6.80
C ARG A 300 -6.03 10.33 -8.29
N VAL A 301 -6.15 9.21 -8.99
CA VAL A 301 -5.90 9.10 -10.44
C VAL A 301 -7.20 8.71 -11.13
N GLU A 302 -7.88 9.69 -11.70
CA GLU A 302 -9.13 9.47 -12.44
C GLU A 302 -8.86 8.86 -13.82
N ALA A 303 -9.84 8.14 -14.35
CA ALA A 303 -9.84 7.62 -15.71
C ALA A 303 -9.44 8.71 -16.73
N GLY A 304 -8.53 8.35 -17.64
CA GLY A 304 -8.02 9.26 -18.66
C GLY A 304 -6.93 10.25 -18.18
N ARG A 305 -6.47 10.12 -16.93
CA ARG A 305 -5.32 10.87 -16.41
C ARG A 305 -4.22 9.92 -15.96
N ASP A 306 -2.98 10.33 -16.18
CA ASP A 306 -1.79 9.67 -15.66
C ASP A 306 -1.05 10.64 -14.74
N LEU A 307 -0.55 10.13 -13.61
CA LEU A 307 0.39 10.90 -12.81
C LEU A 307 1.62 11.27 -13.64
N PRO A 308 2.29 12.39 -13.34
CA PRO A 308 3.51 12.72 -14.06
C PRO A 308 4.60 11.65 -13.85
N GLY A 309 5.55 11.61 -14.79
CA GLY A 309 6.61 10.62 -14.84
C GLY A 309 7.74 10.85 -13.83
N HIS A 310 8.88 10.21 -14.11
CA HIS A 310 9.98 10.04 -13.15
C HIS A 310 11.08 11.10 -13.24
N THR A 311 11.05 11.96 -14.25
CA THR A 311 12.09 12.96 -14.51
C THR A 311 11.75 14.29 -13.85
N THR A 312 12.79 15.08 -13.55
CA THR A 312 12.63 16.44 -13.02
C THR A 312 13.47 17.42 -13.83
N PRO A 313 13.16 18.73 -13.81
CA PRO A 313 14.01 19.73 -14.45
C PRO A 313 15.35 19.95 -13.72
N LEU A 314 15.54 19.39 -12.52
CA LEU A 314 16.82 19.41 -11.81
C LEU A 314 17.65 18.18 -12.24
N PRO A 315 18.73 18.35 -13.02
CA PRO A 315 19.59 17.24 -13.43
C PRO A 315 20.04 16.41 -12.23
N GLY A 316 20.03 15.09 -12.40
CA GLY A 316 20.45 14.15 -11.36
C GLY A 316 19.42 13.90 -10.26
N LEU A 317 18.26 14.57 -10.27
CA LEU A 317 17.14 14.25 -9.39
C LEU A 317 16.03 13.55 -10.18
N HIS A 318 15.63 12.37 -9.70
CA HIS A 318 14.59 11.52 -10.27
C HIS A 318 13.56 11.14 -9.22
N LEU A 319 12.35 10.80 -9.65
CA LEU A 319 11.22 10.47 -8.80
C LEU A 319 10.76 9.03 -9.05
N CYS A 320 10.35 8.33 -8.00
CA CYS A 320 9.69 7.04 -8.12
C CYS A 320 8.69 6.81 -6.98
N GLY A 321 8.03 5.65 -6.99
CA GLY A 321 7.00 5.31 -6.02
C GLY A 321 5.62 5.80 -6.46
N ASP A 322 4.70 5.89 -5.49
CA ASP A 322 3.27 6.01 -5.77
C ASP A 322 2.74 7.43 -5.98
N SER A 323 3.61 8.44 -5.89
CA SER A 323 3.28 9.81 -6.32
C SER A 323 3.61 10.06 -7.79
N THR A 324 4.23 9.12 -8.48
CA THR A 324 4.52 9.15 -9.92
C THR A 324 3.72 8.07 -10.66
N TYR A 325 3.64 8.15 -11.99
CA TYR A 325 3.10 7.06 -12.81
C TYR A 325 3.74 5.69 -12.43
N PRO A 326 2.98 4.58 -12.35
CA PRO A 326 1.54 4.44 -12.57
C PRO A 326 0.63 4.82 -11.38
N GLY A 327 1.19 5.06 -10.19
CA GLY A 327 0.45 5.48 -9.00
C GLY A 327 0.45 4.46 -7.86
N ILE A 328 -0.68 4.32 -7.19
CA ILE A 328 -0.79 3.63 -5.89
C ILE A 328 -0.86 2.11 -6.00
N GLY A 329 -0.46 1.44 -4.91
CA GLY A 329 -0.41 -0.02 -4.81
C GLY A 329 1.00 -0.58 -5.03
N VAL A 330 1.27 -1.73 -4.42
CA VAL A 330 2.60 -2.38 -4.46
C VAL A 330 3.09 -2.62 -5.90
N PRO A 331 2.27 -3.16 -6.83
CA PRO A 331 2.73 -3.36 -8.21
C PRO A 331 3.05 -2.06 -8.94
N ALA A 332 2.21 -1.03 -8.79
CA ALA A 332 2.41 0.26 -9.44
C ALA A 332 3.64 0.98 -8.90
N ALA A 333 3.84 1.01 -7.58
CA ALA A 333 5.03 1.60 -6.97
C ALA A 333 6.33 0.87 -7.40
N ALA A 334 6.30 -0.47 -7.47
CA ALA A 334 7.42 -1.27 -7.97
C ALA A 334 7.71 -0.96 -9.45
N MET A 335 6.66 -0.83 -10.27
CA MET A 335 6.78 -0.43 -11.68
C MET A 335 7.38 0.96 -11.81
N GLY A 336 6.97 1.94 -10.98
CA GLY A 336 7.59 3.27 -10.99
C GLY A 336 9.08 3.24 -10.67
N GLY A 337 9.52 2.37 -9.74
CA GLY A 337 10.93 2.11 -9.49
C GLY A 337 11.64 1.48 -10.69
N HIS A 338 11.00 0.51 -11.35
CA HIS A 338 11.52 -0.14 -12.55
C HIS A 338 11.68 0.85 -13.72
N ILE A 339 10.67 1.66 -14.01
CA ILE A 339 10.73 2.67 -15.08
C ILE A 339 11.82 3.70 -14.78
N CYS A 340 11.90 4.18 -13.53
CA CYS A 340 12.95 5.12 -13.14
C CYS A 340 14.35 4.52 -13.32
N ALA A 341 14.56 3.24 -12.96
CA ALA A 341 15.84 2.56 -13.17
C ALA A 341 16.21 2.47 -14.66
N ASN A 342 15.23 2.18 -15.52
CA ASN A 342 15.47 2.13 -16.97
C ASN A 342 15.73 3.52 -17.57
N ASN A 343 15.18 4.60 -17.00
CA ASN A 343 15.48 5.96 -17.47
C ASN A 343 16.90 6.43 -17.10
N LEU A 344 17.54 5.80 -16.12
CA LEU A 344 18.88 6.15 -15.66
C LEU A 344 20.00 5.50 -16.49
N LEU A 345 19.72 4.36 -17.10
CA LEU A 345 20.69 3.57 -17.82
C LEU A 345 20.67 3.94 -19.31
N SER A 346 21.85 3.96 -19.92
CA SER A 346 21.97 4.05 -21.37
C SER A 346 21.48 2.77 -22.04
N VAL A 347 21.18 2.85 -23.34
CA VAL A 347 20.75 1.67 -24.13
C VAL A 347 21.82 0.57 -24.10
N ALA A 348 23.11 0.93 -24.13
CA ALA A 348 24.21 -0.02 -23.99
C ALA A 348 24.22 -0.71 -22.62
N GLU A 349 23.98 0.03 -21.55
CA GLU A 349 23.86 -0.55 -20.20
C GLU A 349 22.63 -1.46 -20.08
N HIS A 350 21.51 -1.11 -20.72
CA HIS A 350 20.36 -2.00 -20.80
C HIS A 350 20.68 -3.33 -21.50
N TRP A 351 21.31 -3.29 -22.67
CA TRP A 351 21.72 -4.52 -23.37
C TRP A 351 22.64 -5.37 -22.50
N ALA A 352 23.63 -4.76 -21.86
CA ALA A 352 24.53 -5.47 -20.94
C ALA A 352 23.80 -6.07 -19.73
N GLN A 353 22.68 -5.50 -19.27
CA GLN A 353 21.85 -6.13 -18.23
C GLN A 353 21.02 -7.29 -18.78
N LEU A 354 20.43 -7.15 -19.97
CA LEU A 354 19.67 -8.22 -20.61
C LEU A 354 20.51 -9.49 -20.83
N ASP A 355 21.78 -9.33 -21.25
CA ASP A 355 22.73 -10.45 -21.40
C ASP A 355 23.01 -11.18 -20.07
N ARG A 356 22.79 -10.49 -18.94
CA ARG A 356 22.99 -11.06 -17.60
C ARG A 356 21.74 -11.68 -17.03
N ILE A 357 20.54 -11.42 -17.57
CA ILE A 357 19.28 -12.02 -17.08
C ILE A 357 19.31 -13.56 -17.17
N PRO A 358 19.79 -14.20 -18.25
CA PRO A 358 19.92 -15.66 -18.31
C PRO A 358 20.90 -16.24 -17.26
N LEU A 359 21.79 -15.40 -16.73
CA LEU A 359 22.76 -15.76 -15.68
C LEU A 359 22.24 -15.45 -14.28
N TRP A 360 21.05 -14.86 -14.16
CA TRP A 360 20.38 -14.77 -12.87
C TRP A 360 19.80 -16.14 -12.64
N ASP A 361 20.48 -16.94 -11.81
CA ASP A 361 19.89 -18.13 -11.22
C ASP A 361 18.64 -17.67 -10.46
N CYS A 362 17.50 -17.71 -11.16
CA CYS A 362 16.21 -17.82 -10.53
C CYS A 362 16.12 -19.26 -10.04
N GLU A 363 16.90 -19.59 -9.02
CA GLU A 363 16.49 -20.60 -8.05
C GLU A 363 15.24 -20.04 -7.38
N LEU A 364 14.11 -20.14 -8.09
CA LEU A 364 12.84 -20.34 -7.43
C LEU A 364 13.00 -21.70 -6.75
N GLU A 365 13.50 -21.70 -5.52
CA GLU A 365 13.35 -22.85 -4.63
C GLU A 365 11.85 -23.19 -4.60
N MET A 366 11.46 -24.23 -5.34
CA MET A 366 10.07 -24.66 -5.53
C MET A 366 9.52 -25.38 -4.30
#